data_AF-A0A7C7L056-F1
#
_entry.id   AF-A0A7C7L056-F1
#
_cell.length_a   1.000
_cell.length_b   1.000
_cell.length_c   1.000
_cell.angle_alpha   90.00
_cell.angle_beta   90.00
_cell.angle_gamma   90.00
#
_symmetry.space_group_name_H-M   'P 1'
#
loop_
_entity.id
_entity.type
_entity.pdbx_description
1 polymer ?
#
loop_
_entity_poly.entity_id
_entity_poly.type
_entity_poly.pdbx_seq_one_letter_code
_entity_poly.pdbx_strand_id
1 'polypeptide(L)' 'MFTQECQYCRMAFESELVRADMVEATEFPHLANQYGMCAVPKVVIDETTSFEGALPEPQSLQYVLQAAFPGRR' A
#
# COMPACT_ATOMS: atom_id res chain seq x y z
N MET A 1 1.37 -2.87 -3.62
CA MET A 1 1.31 -3.46 -2.26
C MET A 1 1.93 -4.83 -2.29
N PHE A 2 2.81 -5.18 -1.35
CA PHE A 2 3.49 -6.48 -1.34
C PHE A 2 3.01 -7.34 -0.17
N THR A 3 2.17 -8.34 -0.48
CA THR A 3 1.41 -9.15 0.51
C THR A 3 0.75 -10.34 -0.18
N GLN A 4 0.29 -11.32 0.60
CA GLN A 4 -0.59 -12.40 0.15
C GLN A 4 -2.08 -12.02 0.24
N GLU A 5 -2.45 -10.95 0.96
CA GLU A 5 -3.84 -10.53 1.15
C GLU A 5 -4.05 -9.03 0.88
N CYS A 6 -4.98 -8.70 -0.03
CA CYS A 6 -5.21 -7.31 -0.47
C CYS A 6 -6.16 -6.58 0.47
N GLN A 7 -5.61 -5.86 1.44
CA GLN A 7 -6.41 -5.08 2.38
C GLN A 7 -7.04 -3.82 1.74
N TYR A 8 -6.49 -3.33 0.63
CA TYR A 8 -6.92 -2.11 -0.05
C TYR A 8 -7.90 -2.32 -1.21
N CYS A 9 -8.11 -3.56 -1.63
CA CYS A 9 -8.98 -3.86 -2.76
C CYS A 9 -10.43 -3.45 -2.50
N ARG A 10 -10.88 -3.45 -1.24
CA ARG A 10 -12.21 -2.91 -0.88
C ARG A 10 -12.31 -1.41 -1.17
N MET A 11 -11.31 -0.63 -0.76
CA MET A 11 -11.28 0.81 -1.02
C MET A 11 -11.19 1.11 -2.52
N ALA A 12 -10.38 0.34 -3.26
CA ALA A 12 -10.26 0.46 -4.71
C ALA A 12 -11.54 0.03 -5.46
N PHE A 13 -12.29 -0.92 -4.91
CA PHE A 13 -13.58 -1.34 -5.46
C PHE A 13 -14.67 -0.28 -5.23
N GLU A 14 -14.67 0.36 -4.07
CA GLU A 14 -15.66 1.39 -3.71
C GLU A 14 -15.35 2.76 -4.31
N SER A 15 -14.11 3.04 -4.71
CA SER A 15 -13.69 4.34 -5.22
C SER A 15 -12.80 4.22 -6.46
N GLU A 16 -13.22 4.86 -7.56
CA GLU A 16 -12.41 4.98 -8.78
C GLU A 16 -11.15 5.84 -8.59
N LEU A 17 -11.05 6.59 -7.48
CA LEU A 17 -9.87 7.39 -7.14
C LEU A 17 -8.74 6.56 -6.52
N VAL A 18 -9.02 5.32 -6.11
CA VAL A 18 -8.05 4.45 -5.44
C VAL A 18 -7.75 3.27 -6.35
N ARG A 19 -6.48 3.10 -6.69
CA ARG A 19 -5.99 1.91 -7.40
C ARG A 19 -5.14 1.07 -6.45
N ALA A 20 -5.50 -0.21 -6.29
CA ALA A 20 -4.78 -1.15 -5.44
C ALA A 20 -4.28 -2.32 -6.28
N ASP A 21 -2.96 -2.43 -6.42
CA ASP A 21 -2.29 -3.55 -7.08
C ASP A 21 -1.52 -4.37 -6.03
N MET A 22 -1.79 -5.67 -5.99
CA MET A 22 -1.05 -6.64 -5.18
C MET A 22 0.12 -7.20 -5.98
N VAL A 23 1.30 -7.20 -5.39
CA VAL A 23 2.51 -7.81 -5.92
C VAL A 23 2.98 -8.86 -4.92
N GLU A 24 3.17 -10.08 -5.38
CA GLU A 24 3.61 -11.18 -4.51
C GLU A 24 5.14 -11.09 -4.37
N ALA A 25 5.64 -10.87 -3.14
CA ALA A 25 7.05 -10.58 -2.91
C ALA A 25 7.96 -11.78 -3.21
N THR A 26 7.43 -13.01 -3.15
CA THR A 26 8.20 -14.23 -3.43
C THR A 26 8.35 -14.50 -4.93
N GLU A 27 7.38 -14.06 -5.74
CA GLU A 27 7.44 -14.07 -7.21
C GLU A 27 8.39 -12.99 -7.75
N PHE A 28 8.49 -11.84 -7.07
CA PHE A 28 9.29 -10.69 -7.53
C PHE A 28 10.34 -10.23 -6.51
N PRO A 29 11.37 -11.05 -6.22
CA PRO A 29 12.39 -10.72 -5.22
C PRO A 29 13.23 -9.48 -5.57
N HIS A 30 13.38 -9.17 -6.87
CA HIS A 30 14.07 -7.96 -7.32
C HIS A 30 13.32 -6.68 -6.97
N LEU A 31 11.98 -6.68 -7.08
CA LEU A 31 11.14 -5.55 -6.66
C LEU A 31 11.15 -5.41 -5.14
N ALA A 32 11.07 -6.52 -4.40
CA ALA A 32 11.17 -6.51 -2.94
C ALA A 32 12.48 -5.85 -2.48
N ASN A 33 13.61 -6.20 -3.11
CA ASN A 33 14.91 -5.58 -2.83
C ASN A 33 14.94 -4.09 -3.19
N GLN A 34 14.37 -3.69 -4.34
CA GLN A 34 14.32 -2.29 -4.78
C GLN A 34 13.56 -1.40 -3.77
N TYR A 35 12.47 -1.91 -3.20
CA TYR A 35 11.69 -1.21 -2.18
C TYR A 35 12.21 -1.43 -0.75
N GLY A 36 13.37 -2.08 -0.59
CA GLY A 36 14.00 -2.34 0.71
C GLY A 36 13.11 -3.16 1.66
N MET A 37 12.34 -4.11 1.12
CA MET A 37 11.42 -4.92 1.92
C MET A 37 12.16 -5.93 2.79
N CYS A 38 12.08 -5.73 4.10
CA CYS A 38 12.53 -6.71 5.09
C CYS A 38 11.37 -7.46 5.76
N ALA A 39 10.14 -6.94 5.66
CA ALA A 39 8.94 -7.52 6.27
C ALA A 39 7.72 -7.40 5.35
N VAL A 40 6.83 -8.39 5.44
CA VAL A 40 5.55 -8.47 4.72
C VAL A 40 4.42 -8.46 5.76
N PRO A 41 3.31 -7.74 5.54
CA PRO A 41 2.99 -6.92 4.36
C PRO A 41 3.70 -5.56 4.37
N LYS A 42 4.14 -5.10 3.19
CA LYS A 42 4.58 -3.70 2.98
C LYS A 42 3.70 -3.02 1.94
N VAL A 43 3.22 -1.84 2.28
CA VAL A 43 2.35 -1.03 1.43
C VAL A 43 3.13 0.18 0.98
N VAL A 44 3.07 0.47 -0.32
CA VAL A 44 3.65 1.66 -0.94
C VAL A 44 2.51 2.36 -1.67
N ILE A 45 2.30 3.63 -1.36
CA ILE A 45 1.24 4.50 -1.89
C ILE A 45 1.94 5.65 -2.62
N ASP A 46 1.64 5.80 -3.91
CA ASP A 46 2.17 6.84 -4.81
C ASP A 46 3.70 7.01 -4.78
N GLU A 47 4.45 5.97 -4.40
CA GLU A 47 5.91 5.99 -4.17
C GLU A 47 6.40 7.00 -3.12
N THR A 48 5.52 7.84 -2.57
CA THR A 48 5.83 8.87 -1.56
C THR A 48 5.69 8.35 -0.14
N THR A 49 4.72 7.46 0.08
CA THR A 49 4.36 6.98 1.42
C THR A 49 4.48 5.47 1.44
N SER A 50 5.18 4.93 2.43
CA SER A 50 5.21 3.49 2.65
C SER A 50 5.17 3.16 4.13
N PHE A 51 4.58 2.01 4.45
CA PHE A 51 4.54 1.50 5.80
C PHE A 51 4.56 -0.03 5.78
N GLU A 52 4.95 -0.61 6.90
CA GLU A 52 5.11 -2.05 7.09
C GLU A 52 4.11 -2.54 8.15
N GLY A 53 3.59 -3.75 7.95
CA GLY A 53 2.61 -4.39 8.83
C GLY A 53 1.16 -4.22 8.39
N ALA A 54 0.30 -5.09 8.93
CA ALA A 54 -1.14 -5.05 8.70
C ALA A 54 -1.77 -4.02 9.65
N LEU A 55 -2.04 -2.82 9.14
CA LEU A 55 -2.71 -1.77 9.90
C LEU A 55 -4.23 -1.95 9.83
N PRO A 56 -5.00 -1.66 10.89
CA PRO A 56 -6.45 -1.58 10.81
C PRO A 56 -6.94 -0.61 9.71
N GLU A 57 -8.10 -0.91 9.12
CA GLU A 57 -8.70 -0.14 8.03
C GLU A 57 -8.78 1.40 8.27
N PRO A 58 -9.12 1.89 9.48
CA PRO A 58 -9.16 3.33 9.72
C PRO A 58 -7.79 3.99 9.63
N GLN A 59 -6.72 3.28 10.01
CA GLN A 59 -5.36 3.79 9.97
C GLN A 59 -4.81 3.75 8.55
N SER A 60 -5.07 2.66 7.82
CA SER A 60 -4.69 2.55 6.42
C SER A 60 -5.35 3.63 5.55
N LEU A 61 -6.60 3.99 5.85
CA LEU A 61 -7.30 5.10 5.18
C LEU A 61 -6.62 6.46 5.42
N GLN A 62 -6.09 6.72 6.62
CA GLN A 62 -5.37 7.97 6.89
C GLN A 62 -4.14 8.13 6.01
N TYR A 63 -3.38 7.05 5.78
CA TYR A 63 -2.23 7.08 4.87
C TYR A 63 -2.64 7.34 3.42
N VAL A 64 -3.76 6.76 2.97
CA VAL A 64 -4.31 7.01 1.62
C VAL A 64 -4.75 8.46 1.49
N LEU A 65 -5.45 9.02 2.48
CA LEU A 65 -5.89 10.41 2.46
C LEU A 65 -4.71 11.39 2.49
N GLN A 66 -3.66 11.06 3.24
CA GLN A 66 -2.43 11.86 3.29
C GLN A 66 -1.72 11.87 1.93
N ALA A 67 -1.64 10.71 1.26
CA ALA A 67 -1.05 10.60 -0.07
C ALA A 67 -1.90 11.28 -1.16
N ALA A 68 -3.23 11.18 -1.08
CA ALA A 68 -4.16 11.80 -2.03
C ALA A 68 -4.20 13.34 -1.92
N PHE A 69 -3.96 13.89 -0.73
CA PHE A 69 -4.01 15.34 -0.47
C PHE A 69 -2.75 15.87 0.24
N PRO A 70 -1.57 15.82 -0.38
CA PRO A 70 -0.31 16.20 0.26
C PRO A 70 -0.21 17.71 0.57
N GLY A 71 -1.15 18.53 0.08
CA GLY A 71 -1.14 20.00 0.19
C GLY A 71 -2.29 20.65 0.96
N ARG A 72 -3.22 19.88 1.55
CA ARG A 72 -4.36 20.45 2.30
C ARG A 72 -4.02 20.49 3.81
N ARG A 73 -3.23 21.50 4.23
CA ARG A 73 -3.17 21.90 5.65
C ARG A 73 -4.37 22.79 6.00
#